data_AF-A0AAU9XJB0-F1
#
_entry.id   AF-A0AAU9XJB0-F1
#
_cell.length_a   1.000
_cell.length_b   1.000
_cell.length_c   1.000
_cell.angle_alpha   90.00
_cell.angle_beta   90.00
_cell.angle_gamma   90.00
#
_symmetry.space_group_name_H-M   'P 1'
#
loop_
_entity.id
_entity.type
_entity.pdbx_description
1 polymer ?
#
loop_
_entity_poly.entity_id
_entity_poly.type
_entity_poly.pdbx_seq_one_letter_code
_entity_poly.pdbx_strand_id
1 'polypeptide(L)'
;MSVIHNEQRSCEVDLRSLFCSLLINLTVYNAVNDYVGDCIQELENVIKSEPSVSCDVSEETLHRESEKMIKGFYKSIDAAFDRFEVYVKNNIFKIPANILLPEDKVHHKHQCTVEDEKQIDEELKELERKIRAAKYVNAALRQEVKDLDSAQEQLDNFENHIDAVQKAFEGNGGVKQSLTTTHEKAIKLYDLIADGLHTGTFHVQEKSDQRSSTESKQKKIKLG
;
A
#
# COMPACT_ATOMS: atom_id res chain seq x y z
N MET A 1 -21.49 35.53 -12.68
CA MET A 1 -20.93 34.17 -12.92
C MET A 1 -21.85 33.04 -12.42
N SER A 2 -22.78 33.27 -11.49
CA SER A 2 -23.70 32.23 -10.98
C SER A 2 -24.69 31.66 -12.02
N VAL A 3 -25.03 32.40 -13.08
CA VAL A 3 -25.94 31.93 -14.14
C VAL A 3 -25.27 30.87 -15.02
N ILE A 4 -23.99 31.07 -15.38
CA ILE A 4 -23.25 30.20 -16.30
C ILE A 4 -22.97 28.83 -15.65
N HIS A 5 -22.70 28.79 -14.34
CA HIS A 5 -22.54 27.53 -13.60
C HIS A 5 -23.85 26.78 -13.34
N ASN A 6 -24.98 27.48 -13.31
CA ASN A 6 -26.30 26.85 -13.22
C ASN A 6 -26.70 26.26 -14.59
N GLU A 7 -26.36 26.96 -15.67
CA GLU A 7 -26.65 26.54 -17.05
C GLU A 7 -25.76 25.38 -17.49
N GLN A 8 -24.46 25.38 -17.14
CA GLN A 8 -23.57 24.23 -17.39
C GLN A 8 -23.97 22.97 -16.58
N ARG A 9 -24.49 23.12 -15.36
CA ARG A 9 -24.95 21.98 -14.54
C ARG A 9 -26.30 21.44 -14.97
N SER A 10 -27.22 22.31 -15.41
CA SER A 10 -28.44 21.86 -16.10
C SER A 10 -28.09 20.96 -17.28
N CYS A 11 -27.06 21.31 -18.05
CA CYS A 11 -26.56 20.49 -19.16
C CYS A 11 -25.95 19.15 -18.72
N GLU A 12 -25.27 19.07 -17.57
CA GLU A 12 -24.65 17.83 -17.08
C GLU A 12 -25.68 16.84 -16.51
N VAL A 13 -26.68 17.36 -15.79
CA VAL A 13 -27.82 16.57 -15.30
C VAL A 13 -28.70 16.14 -16.47
N ASP A 14 -28.89 17.01 -17.47
CA ASP A 14 -29.51 16.63 -18.74
C ASP A 14 -28.69 15.57 -19.48
N LEU A 15 -27.35 15.58 -19.41
CA LEU A 15 -26.51 14.55 -20.04
C LEU A 15 -26.69 13.17 -19.39
N ARG A 16 -26.76 13.12 -18.04
CA ARG A 16 -27.06 11.89 -17.30
C ARG A 16 -28.47 11.38 -17.60
N SER A 17 -29.44 12.29 -17.63
CA SER A 17 -30.82 12.02 -18.05
C SER A 17 -30.89 11.49 -19.49
N LEU A 18 -30.13 12.10 -20.41
CA LEU A 18 -30.02 11.69 -21.81
C LEU A 18 -29.39 10.30 -21.93
N PHE A 19 -28.35 10.01 -21.16
CA PHE A 19 -27.69 8.71 -21.14
C PHE A 19 -28.62 7.61 -20.61
N CYS A 20 -29.38 7.89 -19.53
CA CYS A 20 -30.42 6.98 -19.04
C CYS A 20 -31.53 6.77 -20.07
N SER A 21 -32.00 7.82 -20.72
CA SER A 21 -33.01 7.73 -21.78
C SER A 21 -32.51 6.88 -22.95
N LEU A 22 -31.28 7.10 -23.40
CA LEU A 22 -30.68 6.36 -24.51
C LEU A 22 -30.49 4.88 -24.15
N LEU A 23 -29.99 4.59 -22.94
CA LEU A 23 -29.79 3.23 -22.46
C LEU A 23 -31.12 2.47 -22.36
N ILE A 24 -32.17 3.11 -21.84
CA ILE A 24 -33.51 2.53 -21.74
C ILE A 24 -34.13 2.33 -23.12
N ASN A 25 -34.03 3.31 -24.02
CA ASN A 25 -34.52 3.17 -25.38
C ASN A 25 -33.85 2.00 -26.10
N LEU A 26 -32.52 1.89 -26.03
CA LEU A 26 -31.78 0.80 -26.65
C LEU A 26 -32.14 -0.56 -26.04
N THR A 27 -32.27 -0.65 -24.72
CA THR A 27 -32.58 -1.90 -24.02
C THR A 27 -34.01 -2.36 -24.33
N VAL A 28 -34.98 -1.44 -24.31
CA VAL A 28 -36.38 -1.73 -24.60
C VAL A 28 -36.55 -2.07 -26.09
N TYR A 29 -35.87 -1.35 -26.98
CA TYR A 29 -35.90 -1.63 -28.42
C TYR A 29 -35.36 -3.03 -28.72
N ASN A 30 -34.20 -3.38 -28.16
CA ASN A 30 -33.60 -4.70 -28.34
C ASN A 30 -34.49 -5.81 -27.77
N ALA A 31 -35.06 -5.60 -26.58
CA ALA A 31 -35.99 -6.58 -26.00
C ALA A 31 -37.21 -6.82 -26.90
N VAL A 32 -37.81 -5.74 -27.45
CA VAL A 32 -38.94 -5.88 -28.39
C VAL A 32 -38.52 -6.59 -29.68
N ASN A 33 -37.34 -6.28 -30.22
CA ASN A 33 -36.77 -6.95 -31.38
C ASN A 33 -36.63 -8.47 -31.14
N ASP A 34 -36.12 -8.86 -29.99
CA ASP A 34 -35.94 -10.27 -29.61
C ASP A 34 -37.30 -10.98 -29.49
N TYR A 35 -38.28 -10.38 -28.80
CA TYR A 35 -39.63 -10.95 -28.68
C TYR A 35 -40.34 -11.11 -30.04
N VAL A 36 -40.13 -10.17 -30.95
CA VAL A 36 -40.76 -10.22 -32.28
C VAL A 36 -40.13 -11.30 -33.14
N GLY A 37 -38.80 -11.46 -33.05
CA GLY A 37 -38.09 -12.58 -33.65
C GLY A 37 -38.63 -13.92 -33.16
N ASP A 38 -38.74 -14.08 -31.84
CA ASP A 38 -39.27 -15.30 -31.21
C ASP A 38 -40.73 -15.59 -31.61
N CYS A 39 -41.59 -14.57 -31.62
CA CYS A 39 -43.01 -14.74 -32.01
C CYS A 39 -43.17 -15.16 -33.47
N ILE A 40 -42.39 -14.59 -34.38
CA ILE A 40 -42.47 -14.95 -35.80
C ILE A 40 -41.86 -16.33 -36.05
N GLN A 41 -40.78 -16.67 -35.34
CA GLN A 41 -40.19 -18.01 -35.42
C GLN A 41 -41.17 -19.08 -34.92
N GLU A 42 -41.90 -18.81 -33.84
CA GLU A 42 -42.92 -19.73 -33.34
C GLU A 42 -44.12 -19.82 -34.28
N LEU A 43 -44.52 -18.71 -34.90
CA LEU A 43 -45.55 -18.69 -35.93
C LEU A 43 -45.15 -19.56 -37.14
N GLU A 44 -43.90 -19.48 -37.58
CA GLU A 44 -43.37 -20.37 -38.64
C GLU A 44 -43.40 -21.84 -38.22
N ASN A 45 -43.01 -22.16 -36.97
CA ASN A 45 -43.02 -23.52 -36.46
C ASN A 45 -44.44 -24.10 -36.42
N VAL A 46 -45.43 -23.31 -35.98
CA VAL A 46 -46.84 -23.70 -35.96
C VAL A 46 -47.35 -23.95 -37.37
N ILE A 47 -47.07 -23.05 -38.32
CA ILE A 47 -47.48 -23.21 -39.73
C ILE A 47 -46.84 -24.44 -40.37
N LYS A 48 -45.56 -24.74 -40.07
CA LYS A 48 -44.88 -25.96 -40.52
C LYS A 48 -45.49 -27.24 -39.93
N SER A 49 -45.98 -27.16 -38.69
CA SER A 49 -46.61 -28.30 -38.00
C SER A 49 -48.06 -28.56 -38.45
N GLU A 50 -48.69 -27.63 -39.17
CA GLU A 50 -50.09 -27.72 -39.55
C GLU A 50 -50.29 -28.54 -40.85
N PRO A 51 -50.98 -29.71 -40.81
CA PRO A 51 -51.08 -30.62 -41.95
C PRO A 51 -51.84 -30.06 -43.16
N SER A 52 -52.62 -29.00 -42.96
CA SER A 52 -53.46 -28.33 -43.97
C SER A 52 -52.66 -27.40 -44.90
N VAL A 53 -51.52 -26.88 -44.46
CA VAL A 53 -50.70 -25.88 -45.18
C VAL A 53 -49.39 -26.48 -45.70
N SER A 54 -48.92 -27.57 -45.08
CA SER A 54 -47.65 -28.24 -45.36
C SER A 54 -47.50 -28.80 -46.79
N CYS A 55 -48.58 -28.95 -47.58
CA CYS A 55 -48.52 -29.65 -48.87
C CYS A 55 -48.13 -28.76 -50.06
N ASP A 56 -48.26 -27.43 -49.96
CA ASP A 56 -48.17 -26.53 -51.13
C ASP A 56 -47.17 -25.37 -50.98
N VAL A 57 -46.53 -25.22 -49.81
CA VAL A 57 -45.65 -24.07 -49.51
C VAL A 57 -44.22 -24.54 -49.26
N SER A 58 -43.28 -24.07 -50.09
CA SER A 58 -41.84 -24.30 -49.86
C SER A 58 -41.36 -23.56 -48.62
N GLU A 59 -40.53 -24.19 -47.78
CA GLU A 59 -39.97 -23.57 -46.56
C GLU A 59 -39.29 -22.21 -46.87
N GLU A 60 -38.64 -22.10 -48.03
CA GLU A 60 -38.01 -20.86 -48.51
C GLU A 60 -39.03 -19.73 -48.75
N THR A 61 -40.23 -20.08 -49.21
CA THR A 61 -41.30 -19.10 -49.44
C THR A 61 -41.95 -18.65 -48.14
N LEU A 62 -42.08 -19.54 -47.16
CA LEU A 62 -42.58 -19.21 -45.82
C LEU A 62 -41.60 -18.26 -45.11
N HIS A 63 -40.31 -18.60 -45.09
CA HIS A 63 -39.27 -17.75 -44.51
C HIS A 63 -39.19 -16.36 -45.18
N ARG A 64 -39.35 -16.29 -46.50
CA ARG A 64 -39.37 -15.00 -47.22
C ARG A 64 -40.56 -14.12 -46.85
N GLU A 65 -41.75 -14.69 -46.68
CA GLU A 65 -42.94 -13.92 -46.29
C GLU A 65 -42.88 -13.51 -44.80
N SER A 66 -42.33 -14.35 -43.92
CA SER A 66 -42.05 -14.00 -42.53
C SER A 66 -41.04 -12.84 -42.43
N GLU A 67 -39.95 -12.87 -43.19
CA GLU A 67 -39.01 -11.75 -43.26
C GLU A 67 -39.68 -10.45 -43.72
N LYS A 68 -40.62 -10.55 -44.67
CA LYS A 68 -41.36 -9.40 -45.18
C LYS A 68 -42.33 -8.85 -44.13
N MET A 69 -42.96 -9.73 -43.34
CA MET A 69 -43.79 -9.37 -42.20
C MET A 69 -42.96 -8.67 -41.11
N ILE A 70 -41.80 -9.23 -40.76
CA ILE A 70 -40.83 -8.64 -39.82
C ILE A 70 -40.38 -7.25 -40.28
N LYS A 71 -39.97 -7.10 -41.56
CA LYS A 71 -39.57 -5.80 -42.13
C LYS A 71 -40.71 -4.78 -42.12
N GLY A 72 -41.96 -5.22 -42.33
CA GLY A 72 -43.14 -4.37 -42.21
C GLY A 72 -43.39 -3.92 -40.78
N PHE A 73 -43.20 -4.83 -39.82
CA PHE A 73 -43.34 -4.57 -38.40
C PHE A 73 -42.29 -3.58 -37.88
N TYR A 74 -41.01 -3.74 -38.23
CA TYR A 74 -39.95 -2.80 -37.84
C TYR A 74 -40.21 -1.37 -38.32
N LYS A 75 -40.69 -1.19 -39.55
CA LYS A 75 -41.07 0.15 -40.05
C LYS A 75 -42.16 0.82 -39.20
N SER A 76 -43.10 0.04 -38.68
CA SER A 76 -44.15 0.56 -37.79
C SER A 76 -43.62 0.84 -36.38
N ILE A 77 -42.73 -0.01 -35.89
CA ILE A 77 -42.11 0.10 -34.57
C ILE A 77 -41.17 1.29 -34.49
N ASP A 78 -40.31 1.51 -35.49
CA ASP A 78 -39.36 2.63 -35.52
C ASP A 78 -40.10 3.96 -35.33
N ALA A 79 -41.17 4.18 -36.11
CA ALA A 79 -41.99 5.39 -36.01
C ALA A 79 -42.76 5.53 -34.67
N ALA A 80 -42.97 4.43 -33.95
CA ALA A 80 -43.56 4.45 -32.61
C ALA A 80 -42.48 4.71 -31.54
N PHE A 81 -41.29 4.14 -31.70
CA PHE A 81 -40.15 4.35 -30.81
C PHE A 81 -39.58 5.77 -30.91
N ASP A 82 -39.57 6.38 -32.09
CA ASP A 82 -39.21 7.81 -32.25
C ASP A 82 -40.12 8.70 -31.39
N ARG A 83 -41.43 8.42 -31.39
CA ARG A 83 -42.40 9.16 -30.56
C ARG A 83 -42.24 8.86 -29.08
N PHE A 84 -41.96 7.60 -28.74
CA PHE A 84 -41.71 7.16 -27.38
C PHE A 84 -40.46 7.83 -26.82
N GLU A 85 -39.36 7.88 -27.57
CA GLU A 85 -38.12 8.55 -27.17
C GLU A 85 -38.35 10.03 -26.87
N VAL A 86 -39.04 10.74 -27.78
CA VAL A 86 -39.39 12.14 -27.58
C VAL A 86 -40.25 12.33 -26.32
N TYR A 87 -41.20 11.44 -26.07
CA TYR A 87 -42.05 11.50 -24.89
C TYR A 87 -41.27 11.26 -23.59
N VAL A 88 -40.47 10.20 -23.56
CA VAL A 88 -39.66 9.77 -22.40
C VAL A 88 -38.66 10.86 -22.03
N LYS A 89 -37.94 11.40 -23.01
CA LYS A 89 -36.98 12.49 -22.81
C LYS A 89 -37.65 13.75 -22.23
N ASN A 90 -38.81 14.14 -22.77
CA ASN A 90 -39.44 15.41 -22.40
C ASN A 90 -40.32 15.36 -21.15
N ASN A 91 -40.83 14.19 -20.77
CA ASN A 91 -41.81 14.05 -19.67
C ASN A 91 -41.31 13.22 -18.49
N ILE A 92 -40.47 12.20 -18.73
CA ILE A 92 -40.03 11.27 -17.66
C ILE A 92 -38.68 11.70 -17.13
N PHE A 93 -37.71 11.96 -18.02
CA PHE A 93 -36.34 12.30 -17.61
C PHE A 93 -36.05 13.80 -17.61
N LYS A 94 -37.05 14.64 -17.89
CA LYS A 94 -36.89 16.10 -17.82
C LYS A 94 -37.00 16.58 -16.39
N ILE A 95 -35.95 17.24 -15.91
CA ILE A 95 -35.96 17.90 -14.61
C ILE A 95 -36.50 19.33 -14.80
N PRO A 96 -37.58 19.74 -14.09
CA PRO A 96 -38.07 21.11 -14.17
C PRO A 96 -37.03 22.10 -13.66
N ALA A 97 -36.85 23.22 -14.36
CA ALA A 97 -35.86 24.26 -14.02
C ALA A 97 -36.02 24.85 -12.60
N ASN A 98 -37.19 24.70 -11.98
CA ASN A 98 -37.49 25.22 -10.65
C ASN A 98 -37.34 24.18 -9.52
N ILE A 99 -36.79 23.00 -9.81
CA ILE A 99 -36.57 21.95 -8.82
C ILE A 99 -35.07 21.81 -8.57
N LEU A 100 -34.67 22.08 -7.32
CA LEU A 100 -33.33 21.76 -6.84
C LEU A 100 -33.32 20.31 -6.35
N LEU A 101 -32.44 19.49 -6.93
CA LEU A 101 -32.28 18.12 -6.47
C LEU A 101 -31.70 18.08 -5.05
N PRO A 102 -32.03 17.06 -4.24
CA PRO A 102 -31.47 16.89 -2.91
C PRO A 102 -29.93 16.93 -2.88
N GLU A 103 -29.29 16.39 -3.91
CA GLU A 103 -27.85 16.36 -4.13
C GLU A 103 -27.27 17.77 -4.35
N ASP A 104 -28.05 18.67 -4.96
CA ASP A 104 -27.62 20.04 -5.26
C ASP A 104 -27.82 21.02 -4.09
N LYS A 105 -28.46 20.58 -3.00
CA LYS A 105 -28.71 21.42 -1.81
C LYS A 105 -27.44 21.99 -1.18
N VAL A 106 -26.34 21.24 -1.24
CA VAL A 106 -25.05 21.68 -0.68
C VAL A 106 -24.43 22.81 -1.52
N HIS A 107 -24.58 22.74 -2.84
CA HIS A 107 -24.05 23.71 -3.78
C HIS A 107 -24.85 25.03 -3.79
N HIS A 108 -26.14 24.99 -3.47
CA HIS A 108 -26.92 26.22 -3.31
C HIS A 108 -26.51 27.01 -2.05
N LYS A 109 -26.12 26.32 -0.98
CA LYS A 109 -25.70 26.96 0.28
C LYS A 109 -24.25 27.45 0.25
N HIS A 110 -23.40 26.78 -0.52
CA HIS A 110 -21.98 27.12 -0.65
C HIS A 110 -21.62 27.20 -2.13
N GLN A 111 -21.80 28.38 -2.71
CA GLN A 111 -21.24 28.68 -4.02
C GLN A 111 -19.76 28.94 -3.82
N CYS A 112 -18.93 27.93 -4.06
CA CYS A 112 -17.48 28.09 -4.08
C CYS A 112 -17.12 29.10 -5.18
N THR A 113 -16.45 30.19 -4.81
CA THR A 113 -15.95 31.16 -5.77
C THR A 113 -14.61 30.71 -6.34
N VAL A 114 -14.17 31.32 -7.45
CA VAL A 114 -12.86 31.00 -8.06
C VAL A 114 -11.73 31.36 -7.09
N GLU A 115 -11.94 32.40 -6.28
CA GLU A 115 -11.04 32.81 -5.22
C GLU A 115 -10.95 31.77 -4.10
N ASP A 116 -12.09 31.18 -3.70
CA ASP A 116 -12.12 30.10 -2.70
C ASP A 116 -11.42 28.85 -3.21
N GLU A 117 -11.63 28.46 -4.47
CA GLU A 117 -10.94 27.32 -5.08
C GLU A 117 -9.42 27.54 -5.11
N LYS A 118 -8.99 28.74 -5.49
CA LYS A 118 -7.57 29.10 -5.51
C LYS A 118 -6.97 29.08 -4.11
N GLN A 119 -7.70 29.56 -3.10
CA GLN A 119 -7.25 29.52 -1.72
C GLN A 119 -7.10 28.07 -1.23
N ILE A 120 -8.06 27.20 -1.53
CA ILE A 120 -7.99 25.78 -1.18
C ILE A 120 -6.78 25.11 -1.83
N ASP A 121 -6.51 25.40 -3.11
CA ASP A 121 -5.35 24.87 -3.83
C ASP A 121 -4.01 25.34 -3.22
N GLU A 122 -3.95 26.60 -2.77
CA GLU A 122 -2.77 27.16 -2.10
C GLU A 122 -2.56 26.49 -0.72
N GLU A 123 -3.62 26.36 0.07
CA GLU A 123 -3.60 25.68 1.37
C GLU A 123 -3.17 24.21 1.21
N LEU A 124 -3.68 23.52 0.20
CA LEU A 124 -3.33 22.13 -0.10
C LEU A 124 -1.84 21.98 -0.41
N LYS A 125 -1.31 22.85 -1.28
CA LYS A 125 0.14 22.86 -1.62
C LYS A 125 1.00 23.16 -0.40
N GLU A 126 0.57 24.08 0.45
CA GLU A 126 1.30 24.40 1.68
C GLU A 126 1.33 23.21 2.64
N LEU A 127 0.19 22.53 2.80
CA LEU A 127 0.06 21.37 3.67
C LEU A 127 0.91 20.20 3.17
N GLU A 128 0.91 19.93 1.86
CA GLU A 128 1.78 18.92 1.25
C GLU A 128 3.26 19.21 1.50
N ARG A 129 3.67 20.47 1.37
CA ARG A 129 5.05 20.89 1.66
C ARG A 129 5.41 20.66 3.12
N LYS A 130 4.51 21.03 4.05
CA LYS A 130 4.69 20.80 5.50
C LYS A 130 4.81 19.32 5.82
N ILE A 131 3.95 18.48 5.23
CA ILE A 131 3.99 17.02 5.41
C ILE A 131 5.32 16.45 4.90
N ARG A 132 5.79 16.88 3.73
CA ARG A 132 7.07 16.42 3.17
C ARG A 132 8.25 16.80 4.06
N ALA A 133 8.28 18.04 4.54
CA ALA A 133 9.31 18.50 5.46
C ALA A 133 9.29 17.71 6.78
N ALA A 134 8.11 17.51 7.37
CA ALA A 134 7.94 16.72 8.60
C ALA A 134 8.37 15.26 8.39
N LYS A 135 8.09 14.66 7.23
CA LYS A 135 8.57 13.31 6.89
C LYS A 135 10.09 13.24 6.86
N TYR A 136 10.74 14.22 6.23
CA TYR A 136 12.21 14.27 6.16
C TYR A 136 12.83 14.43 7.55
N VAL A 137 12.33 15.37 8.36
CA VAL A 137 12.80 15.58 9.74
C VAL A 137 12.60 14.33 10.59
N ASN A 138 11.43 13.68 10.50
CA ASN A 138 11.19 12.43 11.22
C ASN A 138 12.14 11.30 10.78
N ALA A 139 12.48 11.23 9.50
CA ALA A 139 13.45 10.25 9.02
C ALA A 139 14.87 10.54 9.55
N ALA A 140 15.30 11.81 9.56
CA ALA A 140 16.58 12.23 10.12
C ALA A 140 16.66 11.94 11.62
N LEU A 141 15.64 12.30 12.40
CA LEU A 141 15.57 12.01 13.84
C LEU A 141 15.61 10.51 14.12
N ARG A 142 14.91 9.70 13.32
CA ARG A 142 14.97 8.23 13.45
C ARG A 142 16.35 7.67 13.15
N GLN A 143 17.12 8.31 12.27
CA GLN A 143 18.50 7.93 12.02
C GLN A 143 19.39 8.31 13.20
N GLU A 144 19.27 9.54 13.70
CA GLU A 144 20.03 10.01 14.87
C GLU A 144 19.80 9.13 16.10
N VAL A 145 18.55 8.71 16.36
CA VAL A 145 18.23 7.78 17.46
C VAL A 145 19.00 6.47 17.30
N LYS A 146 19.05 5.89 16.10
CA LYS A 146 19.80 4.65 15.86
C LYS A 146 21.30 4.84 16.05
N ASP A 147 21.83 5.99 15.63
CA ASP A 147 23.25 6.29 15.78
C ASP A 147 23.61 6.45 17.26
N LEU A 148 22.73 7.07 18.06
CA LEU A 148 22.88 7.16 19.51
C LEU A 148 22.75 5.81 20.21
N ASP A 149 21.80 4.96 19.81
CA ASP A 149 21.64 3.61 20.35
C ASP A 149 22.91 2.77 20.10
N SER A 150 23.48 2.86 18.89
CA SER A 150 24.74 2.20 18.52
C SER A 150 25.93 2.73 19.33
N ALA A 151 26.00 4.04 19.54
CA ALA A 151 27.05 4.65 20.37
C ALA A 151 26.92 4.21 21.84
N GLN A 152 25.70 4.13 22.36
CA GLN A 152 25.44 3.65 23.72
C GLN A 152 25.86 2.18 23.86
N GLU A 153 25.51 1.32 22.91
CA GLU A 153 25.92 -0.09 22.92
C GLU A 153 27.46 -0.24 22.94
N GLN A 154 28.17 0.60 22.18
CA GLN A 154 29.64 0.62 22.20
C GLN A 154 30.21 1.07 23.55
N LEU A 155 29.59 2.07 24.19
CA LEU A 155 30.00 2.54 25.51
C LEU A 155 29.76 1.47 26.58
N ASP A 156 28.58 0.83 26.59
CA ASP A 156 28.26 -0.25 27.50
C ASP A 156 29.23 -1.44 27.32
N ASN A 157 29.58 -1.75 26.07
CA ASN A 157 30.57 -2.79 25.77
C ASN A 157 31.97 -2.41 26.31
N PHE A 158 32.37 -1.15 26.16
CA PHE A 158 33.64 -0.65 26.69
C PHE A 158 33.67 -0.67 28.22
N GLU A 159 32.59 -0.27 28.88
CA GLU A 159 32.44 -0.36 30.34
C GLU A 159 32.58 -1.81 30.81
N ASN A 160 31.89 -2.75 30.15
CA ASN A 160 32.01 -4.18 30.44
C ASN A 160 33.45 -4.70 30.27
N HIS A 161 34.19 -4.21 29.26
CA HIS A 161 35.60 -4.55 29.07
C HIS A 161 36.47 -4.00 30.20
N ILE A 162 36.26 -2.76 30.61
CA ILE A 162 36.98 -2.16 31.75
C ILE A 162 36.71 -2.96 33.02
N ASP A 163 35.44 -3.28 33.30
CA ASP A 163 35.04 -4.07 34.46
C ASP A 163 35.68 -5.47 34.45
N ALA A 164 35.74 -6.12 33.30
CA ALA A 164 36.39 -7.42 33.15
C ALA A 164 37.90 -7.32 33.43
N VAL A 165 38.56 -6.28 32.91
CA VAL A 165 39.98 -6.01 33.16
C VAL A 165 40.22 -5.72 34.64
N GLN A 166 39.38 -4.88 35.26
CA GLN A 166 39.50 -4.55 36.68
C GLN A 166 39.36 -5.81 37.55
N LYS A 167 38.33 -6.64 37.31
CA LYS A 167 38.14 -7.92 38.02
C LYS A 167 39.32 -8.88 37.84
N ALA A 168 39.93 -8.93 36.65
CA ALA A 168 41.13 -9.74 36.42
C ALA A 168 42.32 -9.26 37.26
N PHE A 169 42.42 -7.97 37.54
CA PHE A 169 43.48 -7.40 38.37
C PHE A 169 43.18 -7.39 39.87
N GLU A 170 41.92 -7.45 40.30
CA GLU A 170 41.54 -7.56 41.72
C GLU A 170 42.14 -8.81 42.38
N GLY A 171 42.26 -9.93 41.66
CA GLY A 171 42.90 -11.15 42.14
C GLY A 171 44.39 -11.00 42.52
N ASN A 172 45.08 -9.99 41.96
CA ASN A 172 46.48 -9.67 42.26
C ASN A 172 46.63 -8.47 43.22
N GLY A 173 45.56 -8.04 43.90
CA GLY A 173 45.56 -6.82 44.75
C GLY A 173 45.50 -5.51 43.95
N GLY A 174 45.18 -5.60 42.66
CA GLY A 174 45.20 -4.48 41.71
C GLY A 174 46.57 -4.27 41.07
N VAL A 175 46.58 -3.67 39.87
CA VAL A 175 47.80 -3.38 39.09
C VAL A 175 48.83 -2.62 39.93
N LYS A 176 48.36 -1.65 40.71
CA LYS A 176 49.21 -0.81 41.57
C LYS A 176 49.96 -1.63 42.61
N GLN A 177 49.28 -2.52 43.33
CA GLN A 177 49.93 -3.34 44.36
C GLN A 177 50.83 -4.41 43.75
N SER A 178 50.40 -5.03 42.64
CA SER A 178 51.23 -5.99 41.92
C SER A 178 52.54 -5.35 41.42
N LEU A 179 52.48 -4.10 40.94
CA LEU A 179 53.66 -3.38 40.48
C LEU A 179 54.57 -2.96 41.64
N THR A 180 54.02 -2.41 42.73
CA THR A 180 54.83 -2.00 43.90
C THR A 180 55.48 -3.20 44.58
N THR A 181 54.77 -4.30 44.76
CA THR A 181 55.34 -5.53 45.35
C THR A 181 56.43 -6.14 44.46
N THR A 182 56.25 -6.11 43.14
CA THR A 182 57.29 -6.58 42.20
C THR A 182 58.50 -5.66 42.24
N HIS A 183 58.29 -4.34 42.27
CA HIS A 183 59.35 -3.35 42.39
C HIS A 183 60.14 -3.50 43.69
N GLU A 184 59.46 -3.65 44.83
CA GLU A 184 60.10 -3.92 46.12
C GLU A 184 60.90 -5.22 46.12
N LYS A 185 60.36 -6.29 45.52
CA LYS A 185 61.08 -7.57 45.38
C LYS A 185 62.30 -7.43 44.48
N ALA A 186 62.21 -6.66 43.40
CA ALA A 186 63.32 -6.41 42.48
C ALA A 186 64.44 -5.59 43.16
N ILE A 187 64.10 -4.58 43.96
CA ILE A 187 65.06 -3.83 44.77
C ILE A 187 65.76 -4.77 45.76
N LYS A 188 65.01 -5.57 46.52
CA LYS A 188 65.59 -6.54 47.46
C LYS A 188 66.50 -7.56 46.77
N LEU A 189 66.16 -8.01 45.57
CA LEU A 189 67.00 -8.88 44.75
C LEU A 189 68.28 -8.18 44.31
N TYR A 190 68.18 -6.92 43.88
CA TYR A 190 69.33 -6.11 43.49
C TYR A 190 70.29 -5.90 44.66
N ASP A 191 69.76 -5.56 45.83
CA ASP A 191 70.56 -5.38 47.06
C ASP A 191 71.25 -6.70 47.47
N LEU A 192 70.54 -7.83 47.44
CA LEU A 192 71.11 -9.16 47.72
C LEU A 192 72.22 -9.56 46.72
N ILE A 193 72.06 -9.22 45.45
CA ILE A 193 73.07 -9.49 44.42
C ILE A 193 74.29 -8.57 44.63
N ALA A 194 74.08 -7.30 44.95
CA ALA A 194 75.15 -6.34 45.24
C ALA A 194 75.94 -6.75 46.51
N ASP A 195 75.24 -7.17 47.57
CA ASP A 195 75.84 -7.67 48.81
C ASP A 195 76.59 -8.99 48.59
N GLY A 196 76.05 -9.91 47.77
CA GLY A 196 76.71 -11.17 47.40
C GLY A 196 77.97 -10.98 46.56
N LEU A 197 78.00 -9.95 45.70
CA LEU A 197 79.19 -9.53 44.96
C LEU A 197 80.28 -8.92 45.87
N HIS A 198 79.88 -8.23 46.94
CA HIS A 198 80.81 -7.66 47.93
C HIS A 198 81.32 -8.67 48.97
N THR A 199 80.58 -9.74 49.27
CA THR A 199 80.95 -10.76 50.28
C THR A 199 81.49 -12.07 49.72
N GLY A 200 81.46 -12.27 48.40
CA GLY A 200 82.17 -13.37 47.73
C GLY A 200 81.63 -14.77 48.04
N THR A 201 80.34 -14.94 48.35
CA THR A 201 79.73 -16.28 48.49
C THR A 201 78.23 -16.24 48.19
N PHE A 202 77.79 -16.89 47.11
CA PHE A 202 76.37 -17.20 46.89
C PHE A 202 76.02 -18.51 47.61
N HIS A 203 75.13 -18.46 48.60
CA HIS A 203 74.56 -19.67 49.20
C HIS A 203 73.22 -19.99 48.52
N VAL A 204 73.24 -21.00 47.65
CA VAL A 204 72.01 -21.58 47.06
C VAL A 204 71.41 -22.51 48.09
N GLN A 205 70.26 -22.12 48.67
CA GLN A 205 69.47 -23.01 49.50
C GLN A 205 68.40 -23.68 48.64
N GLU A 206 68.72 -24.87 48.13
CA GLU A 206 67.72 -25.79 47.59
C GLU A 206 66.79 -26.25 48.74
N LYS A 207 65.49 -26.07 48.55
CA LYS A 207 64.48 -26.84 49.27
C LYS A 207 63.70 -27.65 48.24
N SER A 208 63.83 -28.96 48.36
CA SER A 208 63.19 -29.99 47.55
C SER A 208 61.72 -30.22 47.94
N ASP A 209 60.92 -30.39 46.89
CA ASP A 209 59.76 -31.26 46.68
C ASP A 209 58.52 -31.23 47.59
N GLN A 210 57.36 -30.93 46.97
CA GLN A 210 56.25 -31.89 46.92
C GLN A 210 55.35 -31.72 45.67
N ARG A 211 55.27 -32.82 44.90
CA ARG A 211 54.36 -33.13 43.78
C ARG A 211 52.87 -32.94 44.11
N SER A 212 52.09 -32.43 43.16
CA SER A 212 50.83 -33.09 42.76
C SER A 212 50.46 -32.82 41.30
N SER A 213 50.34 -33.91 40.56
CA SER A 213 49.88 -34.04 39.17
C SER A 213 48.39 -33.70 39.00
N THR A 214 48.00 -33.06 37.89
CA THR A 214 46.84 -33.46 37.07
C THR A 214 46.91 -32.89 35.65
N GLU A 215 47.21 -33.81 34.71
CA GLU A 215 46.56 -34.07 33.42
C GLU A 215 46.23 -32.98 32.39
N SER A 216 46.84 -33.20 31.21
CA SER A 216 46.55 -32.70 29.87
C SER A 216 45.08 -32.74 29.43
N LYS A 217 44.60 -31.67 28.77
CA LYS A 217 43.76 -31.76 27.56
C LYS A 217 44.07 -30.62 26.58
N GLN A 218 44.91 -30.89 25.58
CA GLN A 218 44.93 -30.13 24.34
C GLN A 218 43.62 -30.38 23.59
N LYS A 219 42.76 -29.36 23.47
CA LYS A 219 41.64 -29.38 22.51
C LYS A 219 42.15 -28.88 21.15
N LYS A 220 42.17 -29.81 20.20
CA LYS A 220 42.35 -29.64 18.77
C LYS A 220 41.23 -28.74 18.24
N ILE A 221 41.56 -27.58 17.69
CA ILE A 221 40.62 -26.74 16.95
C ILE A 221 40.59 -27.26 15.50
N LYS A 222 39.42 -27.75 15.06
CA LYS A 222 39.09 -27.94 13.64
C LYS A 222 38.55 -26.61 13.13
N LEU A 223 39.22 -25.99 12.16
CA LEU A 223 38.59 -25.00 11.30
C LEU A 223 37.68 -25.74 10.33
N GLY A 224 36.39 -25.39 10.35
CA GLY A 224 35.45 -25.54 9.25
C GLY A 224 35.06 -24.15 8.78
#